data_AF-A0A3N1PW14-F1
#
_entry.id   AF-A0A3N1PW14-F1
#
_cell.length_a   1.000
_cell.length_b   1.000
_cell.length_c   1.000
_cell.angle_alpha   90.00
_cell.angle_beta   90.00
_cell.angle_gamma   90.00
#
_symmetry.space_group_name_H-M   'P 1'
#
loop_
_entity.id
_entity.type
_entity.pdbx_description
1 polymer ?
#
loop_
_entity_poly.entity_id
_entity_poly.type
_entity_poly.pdbx_seq_one_letter_code
_entity_poly.pdbx_strand_id
1 'polypeptide(L)'
;MTDLKNDSAARWAAAAQLAEGVTDDGFHKRRARILVQIGVLIAASWATGFVVALLFLPESSSSTGTSSDGGSGQLIVQIVFLSLGLLVGVVGFIWAKRTGHYITRWRATGSPLNRREKKSVRKQINGKVKPDTEHLPVVVAIANQNRHATLGIAPIYAAAVLLAIATAVGSNELLIKLLELGVSVLFVVVAVQLVVFYRKAGRFIDRHGRQSA
;
A
#
# COMPACT_ATOMS: atom_id res chain seq x y z
N MET A 1 -39.08 7.14 9.73
CA MET A 1 -38.46 6.66 8.47
C MET A 1 -37.95 7.83 7.61
N THR A 2 -38.58 8.99 7.70
CA THR A 2 -38.13 10.29 7.15
C THR A 2 -36.82 10.80 7.78
N ASP A 3 -36.64 10.69 9.10
CA ASP A 3 -35.40 11.14 9.75
C ASP A 3 -34.14 10.39 9.28
N LEU A 4 -34.24 9.07 9.05
CA LEU A 4 -33.11 8.28 8.55
C LEU A 4 -32.72 8.63 7.11
N LYS A 5 -33.68 9.07 6.28
CA LYS A 5 -33.41 9.54 4.92
C LYS A 5 -32.77 10.93 4.95
N ASN A 6 -33.27 11.83 5.80
CA ASN A 6 -32.70 13.16 6.00
C ASN A 6 -31.25 13.07 6.51
N ASP A 7 -30.96 12.17 7.45
CA ASP A 7 -29.61 11.91 7.95
C ASP A 7 -28.66 11.38 6.87
N SER A 8 -29.15 10.51 5.97
CA SER A 8 -28.32 9.98 4.88
C SER A 8 -28.01 11.08 3.87
N ALA A 9 -29.01 11.87 3.47
CA ALA A 9 -28.82 13.01 2.58
C ALA A 9 -27.82 14.04 3.15
N ALA A 10 -27.91 14.35 4.45
CA ALA A 10 -26.97 15.23 5.12
C ALA A 10 -25.52 14.69 5.09
N ARG A 11 -25.31 13.38 5.31
CA ARG A 11 -23.98 12.75 5.22
C ARG A 11 -23.42 12.81 3.80
N TRP A 12 -24.25 12.59 2.79
CA TRP A 12 -23.84 12.67 1.39
C TRP A 12 -23.55 14.11 0.95
N ALA A 13 -24.31 15.09 1.42
CA ALA A 13 -24.04 16.51 1.19
C ALA A 13 -22.71 16.95 1.83
N ALA A 14 -22.43 16.52 3.07
CA ALA A 14 -21.15 16.78 3.73
C ALA A 14 -19.99 16.10 2.97
N ALA A 15 -20.19 14.89 2.45
CA ALA A 15 -19.22 14.22 1.60
C ALA A 15 -19.01 14.95 0.26
N ALA A 16 -20.06 15.55 -0.33
CA ALA A 16 -19.97 16.35 -1.55
C ALA A 16 -19.16 17.64 -1.33
N GLN A 17 -19.36 18.36 -0.22
CA GLN A 17 -18.54 19.52 0.12
C GLN A 17 -17.05 19.15 0.26
N LEU A 18 -16.74 17.99 0.83
CA LEU A 18 -15.37 17.49 0.90
C LEU A 18 -14.85 16.97 -0.46
N ALA A 19 -15.73 16.64 -1.41
CA ALA A 19 -15.35 16.21 -2.74
C ALA A 19 -14.91 17.39 -3.61
N GLU A 20 -15.52 18.56 -3.47
CA GLU A 20 -15.16 19.80 -4.19
C GLU A 20 -13.72 20.25 -3.91
N GLY A 21 -13.22 19.98 -2.70
CA GLY A 21 -11.83 20.28 -2.33
C GLY A 21 -10.79 19.27 -2.85
N VAL A 22 -11.20 18.22 -3.58
CA VAL A 22 -10.28 17.22 -4.14
C VAL A 22 -9.85 17.67 -5.53
N THR A 23 -8.60 18.14 -5.65
CA THR A 23 -8.02 18.43 -6.96
C THR A 23 -7.87 17.16 -7.78
N ASP A 24 -8.52 17.14 -8.95
CA ASP A 24 -8.30 16.10 -9.96
C ASP A 24 -7.02 16.44 -10.73
N ASP A 25 -5.87 16.07 -10.17
CA ASP A 25 -4.55 16.36 -10.78
C ASP A 25 -4.30 15.59 -12.09
N GLY A 26 -5.35 15.06 -12.73
CA GLY A 26 -5.30 14.39 -14.02
C GLY A 26 -4.21 13.33 -14.04
N PHE A 27 -4.22 12.42 -13.07
CA PHE A 27 -3.07 11.56 -12.75
C PHE A 27 -2.59 10.76 -13.97
N HIS A 28 -1.61 11.33 -14.70
CA HIS A 28 -1.20 10.87 -16.02
C HIS A 28 -0.78 9.39 -16.00
N LYS A 29 -1.23 8.62 -17.00
CA LYS A 29 -0.93 7.18 -17.20
C LYS A 29 0.56 6.83 -17.09
N ARG A 30 1.47 7.81 -17.27
CA ARG A 30 2.92 7.67 -17.10
C ARG A 30 3.35 7.40 -15.64
N ARG A 31 2.74 8.08 -14.66
CA ARG A 31 3.07 7.90 -13.22
C ARG A 31 2.59 6.55 -12.67
N ALA A 32 1.47 6.02 -13.18
CA ALA A 32 0.99 4.68 -12.85
C ALA A 32 1.98 3.56 -13.27
N ARG A 33 2.72 3.76 -14.37
CA ARG A 33 3.73 2.81 -14.84
C ARG A 33 4.95 2.75 -13.92
N ILE A 34 5.41 3.90 -13.45
CA ILE A 34 6.50 4.02 -12.46
C ILE A 34 6.14 3.27 -11.18
N LEU A 35 4.88 3.28 -10.78
CA LEU A 35 4.43 2.59 -9.57
C LEU A 35 4.36 1.07 -9.73
N VAL A 36 3.97 0.59 -10.91
CA VAL A 36 4.10 -0.84 -11.24
C VAL A 36 5.57 -1.23 -11.25
N GLN A 37 6.45 -0.39 -11.78
CA GLN A 37 7.91 -0.64 -11.75
C GLN A 37 8.47 -0.64 -10.33
N ILE A 38 8.05 0.27 -9.46
CA ILE A 38 8.42 0.27 -8.03
C ILE A 38 7.87 -0.99 -7.34
N GLY A 39 6.62 -1.38 -7.61
CA GLY A 39 6.05 -2.62 -7.06
C GLY A 39 6.78 -3.87 -7.55
N VAL A 40 7.18 -3.92 -8.83
CA VAL A 40 8.01 -4.99 -9.39
C VAL A 40 9.40 -4.98 -8.79
N LEU A 41 10.01 -3.81 -8.59
CA LEU A 41 11.30 -3.69 -7.91
C LEU A 41 11.23 -4.17 -6.47
N ILE A 42 10.17 -3.83 -5.72
CA ILE A 42 9.97 -4.33 -4.36
C ILE A 42 9.78 -5.84 -4.37
N ALA A 43 8.98 -6.37 -5.30
CA ALA A 43 8.77 -7.82 -5.43
C ALA A 43 10.06 -8.55 -5.83
N ALA A 44 10.87 -7.97 -6.73
CA ALA A 44 12.16 -8.50 -7.13
C ALA A 44 13.16 -8.44 -5.97
N SER A 45 13.25 -7.32 -5.25
CA SER A 45 14.09 -7.20 -4.05
C SER A 45 13.66 -8.17 -2.96
N TRP A 46 12.36 -8.42 -2.80
CA TRP A 46 11.85 -9.43 -1.88
C TRP A 46 12.23 -10.84 -2.33
N ALA A 47 12.07 -11.17 -3.62
CA ALA A 47 12.47 -12.46 -4.17
C ALA A 47 13.98 -12.70 -4.01
N THR A 48 14.80 -11.67 -4.24
CA THR A 48 16.24 -11.72 -4.00
C THR A 48 16.54 -11.92 -2.51
N GLY A 49 15.89 -11.15 -1.62
CA GLY A 49 16.06 -11.31 -0.17
C GLY A 49 15.62 -12.69 0.33
N PHE A 50 14.57 -13.26 -0.25
CA PHE A 50 14.09 -14.61 0.02
C PHE A 50 15.11 -15.67 -0.42
N VAL A 51 15.63 -15.55 -1.65
CA VAL A 51 16.68 -16.45 -2.15
C VAL A 51 17.93 -16.35 -1.27
N VAL A 52 18.35 -15.15 -0.91
CA VAL A 52 19.49 -14.92 0.00
C VAL A 52 19.24 -15.54 1.37
N ALA A 53 18.05 -15.35 1.96
CA ALA A 53 17.69 -15.93 3.25
C ALA A 53 17.69 -17.47 3.22
N LEU A 54 17.29 -18.07 2.10
CA LEU A 54 17.39 -19.53 1.87
C LEU A 54 18.84 -20.00 1.72
N LEU A 55 19.71 -19.23 1.06
CA LEU A 55 21.13 -19.57 0.94
C LEU A 55 21.84 -19.55 2.30
N PHE A 56 21.38 -18.74 3.24
CA PHE A 56 21.90 -18.68 4.61
C PHE A 56 21.09 -19.56 5.60
N LEU A 57 20.31 -20.54 5.14
CA LEU A 57 19.69 -21.52 6.04
C LEU A 57 20.79 -22.19 6.87
N PRO A 58 20.60 -22.35 8.20
CA PRO A 58 21.58 -23.06 9.01
C PRO A 58 21.63 -24.50 8.49
N GLU A 59 22.77 -24.91 7.91
CA GLU A 59 23.01 -26.32 7.63
C GLU A 59 22.99 -27.06 8.96
N SER A 60 21.97 -27.88 9.17
CA SER A 60 21.92 -28.84 10.24
C SER A 60 22.93 -29.95 9.94
N SER A 61 24.21 -29.67 10.05
CA SER A 61 25.27 -30.68 9.97
C SER A 61 26.45 -30.29 10.84
N SER A 62 26.46 -30.91 12.01
CA SER A 62 27.63 -31.55 12.61
C SER A 62 28.88 -31.62 11.72
N SER A 63 29.82 -30.70 11.90
CA SER A 63 31.26 -31.00 11.76
C SER A 63 32.10 -29.84 12.27
N THR A 64 32.83 -30.15 13.34
CA THR A 64 34.15 -29.66 13.70
C THR A 64 34.93 -29.07 12.51
N GLY A 65 35.32 -27.80 12.57
CA GLY A 65 36.30 -27.23 11.64
C GLY A 65 36.01 -25.80 11.20
N THR A 66 36.69 -24.86 11.84
CA THR A 66 37.25 -23.62 11.27
C THR A 66 36.52 -22.98 10.07
N SER A 67 35.57 -22.09 10.33
CA SER A 67 35.24 -21.02 9.37
C SER A 67 34.55 -19.84 10.07
N SER A 68 35.38 -18.91 10.56
CA SER A 68 35.01 -17.61 11.11
C SER A 68 34.47 -16.61 10.05
N ASP A 69 34.28 -17.05 8.80
CA ASP A 69 33.89 -16.17 7.67
C ASP A 69 32.38 -16.10 7.40
N GLY A 70 31.56 -16.96 8.00
CA GLY A 70 30.10 -16.96 7.76
C GLY A 70 29.35 -15.77 8.38
N GLY A 71 29.86 -15.21 9.48
CA GLY A 71 29.15 -14.16 10.25
C GLY A 71 29.29 -12.74 9.69
N SER A 72 30.39 -12.42 9.02
CA SER A 72 30.65 -11.07 8.52
C SER A 72 29.77 -10.72 7.32
N GLY A 73 29.57 -11.66 6.39
CA GLY A 73 28.69 -11.50 5.23
C GLY A 73 27.22 -11.29 5.62
N GLN A 74 26.71 -12.08 6.58
CA GLN A 74 25.36 -11.96 7.12
C GLN A 74 25.11 -10.58 7.73
N LEU A 75 26.08 -10.08 8.51
CA LEU A 75 26.01 -8.78 9.18
C LEU A 75 26.03 -7.62 8.16
N ILE A 76 26.87 -7.70 7.13
CA ILE A 76 26.90 -6.71 6.04
C ILE A 76 25.55 -6.67 5.32
N VAL A 77 24.99 -7.83 4.94
CA VAL A 77 23.69 -7.91 4.27
C VAL A 77 22.59 -7.32 5.16
N GLN A 78 22.58 -7.66 6.45
CA GLN A 78 21.64 -7.08 7.42
C GLN A 78 21.72 -5.55 7.49
N ILE A 79 22.93 -4.99 7.62
CA ILE A 79 23.14 -3.53 7.67
C ILE A 79 22.66 -2.86 6.38
N VAL A 80 22.96 -3.46 5.22
CA VAL A 80 22.55 -2.94 3.92
C VAL A 80 21.03 -2.86 3.83
N PHE A 81 20.31 -3.96 4.12
CA PHE A 81 18.85 -3.98 4.08
C PHE A 81 18.21 -3.05 5.11
N LEU A 82 18.78 -2.94 6.31
CA LEU A 82 18.28 -2.04 7.36
C LEU A 82 18.45 -0.57 6.94
N SER A 83 19.62 -0.23 6.39
CA SER A 83 19.92 1.12 5.90
C SER A 83 19.05 1.50 4.70
N LEU A 84 18.85 0.57 3.76
CA LEU A 84 17.90 0.75 2.65
C LEU A 84 16.47 0.91 3.14
N GLY A 85 16.02 0.08 4.08
CA GLY A 85 14.68 0.17 4.67
C GLY A 85 14.45 1.52 5.34
N LEU A 86 15.40 1.99 6.13
CA LEU A 86 15.34 3.28 6.81
C LEU A 86 15.33 4.44 5.80
N LEU A 87 16.21 4.40 4.79
CA LEU A 87 16.27 5.43 3.75
C LEU A 87 14.97 5.50 2.95
N VAL A 88 14.44 4.35 2.49
CA VAL A 88 13.17 4.27 1.77
C VAL A 88 12.01 4.74 2.65
N GLY A 89 12.00 4.39 3.93
CA GLY A 89 10.97 4.81 4.88
C GLY A 89 10.98 6.31 5.12
N VAL A 90 12.14 6.89 5.42
CA VAL A 90 12.28 8.33 5.72
C VAL A 90 12.04 9.18 4.47
N VAL A 91 12.73 8.87 3.35
CA VAL A 91 12.56 9.61 2.09
C VAL A 91 11.13 9.46 1.57
N GLY A 92 10.58 8.25 1.64
CA GLY A 92 9.21 7.96 1.24
C GLY A 92 8.17 8.70 2.07
N PHE A 93 8.36 8.76 3.39
CA PHE A 93 7.49 9.52 4.28
C PHE A 93 7.57 11.03 4.02
N ILE A 94 8.78 11.58 3.87
CA ILE A 94 8.98 13.00 3.55
C ILE A 94 8.34 13.33 2.20
N TRP A 95 8.52 12.47 1.20
CA TRP A 95 7.89 12.61 -0.12
C TRP A 95 6.36 12.59 -0.01
N ALA A 96 5.79 11.61 0.69
CA ALA A 96 4.34 11.47 0.87
C ALA A 96 3.74 12.68 1.61
N LYS A 97 4.46 13.21 2.61
CA LYS A 97 4.06 14.43 3.35
C LYS A 97 4.15 15.68 2.47
N ARG A 98 5.23 15.86 1.71
CA ARG A 98 5.42 17.05 0.84
C ARG A 98 4.49 17.09 -0.34
N THR A 99 4.10 15.93 -0.87
CA THR A 99 3.25 15.84 -2.06
C THR A 99 1.75 15.77 -1.75
N GLY A 100 1.36 15.91 -0.48
CA GLY A 100 -0.06 15.88 -0.07
C GLY A 100 -0.74 14.51 -0.22
N HIS A 101 0.02 13.44 -0.52
CA HIS A 101 -0.52 12.08 -0.62
C HIS A 101 -0.96 11.50 0.74
N TYR A 102 -0.58 12.16 1.85
CA TYR A 102 -1.05 11.84 3.18
C TYR A 102 -2.37 12.57 3.48
N ILE A 103 -3.49 11.90 3.22
CA ILE A 103 -4.82 12.43 3.54
C ILE A 103 -5.14 12.07 4.99
N THR A 104 -5.30 13.08 5.84
CA THR A 104 -5.74 12.86 7.23
C THR A 104 -7.18 12.33 7.24
N ARG A 105 -7.47 11.37 8.12
CA ARG A 105 -8.76 10.67 8.20
C ARG A 105 -9.98 11.60 8.23
N TRP A 106 -9.83 12.79 8.83
CA TRP A 106 -10.88 13.80 8.95
C TRP A 106 -11.16 14.58 7.66
N ARG A 107 -10.18 14.69 6.75
CA ARG A 107 -10.30 15.33 5.44
C ARG A 107 -10.67 14.37 4.31
N ALA A 108 -10.80 13.09 4.62
CA ALA A 108 -11.23 12.10 3.63
C ALA A 108 -12.69 12.37 3.25
N THR A 109 -12.99 12.43 1.95
CA THR A 109 -14.34 12.60 1.38
C THR A 109 -15.30 11.52 1.90
N GLY A 110 -14.78 10.33 2.18
CA GLY A 110 -15.56 9.24 2.78
C GLY A 110 -15.80 9.39 4.28
N SER A 111 -15.18 10.33 5.00
CA SER A 111 -15.26 10.43 6.47
C SER A 111 -16.71 10.53 6.97
N PRO A 112 -17.58 11.41 6.42
CA PRO A 112 -18.95 11.59 6.89
C PRO A 112 -19.85 10.37 6.66
N LEU A 113 -19.50 9.48 5.73
CA LEU A 113 -20.30 8.31 5.38
C LEU A 113 -20.28 7.24 6.49
N ASN A 114 -21.42 6.57 6.69
CA ASN A 114 -21.53 5.43 7.60
C ASN A 114 -20.86 4.17 7.01
N ARG A 115 -20.60 3.14 7.83
CA ARG A 115 -19.95 1.88 7.44
C ARG A 115 -20.66 1.17 6.28
N ARG A 116 -21.99 1.21 6.22
CA ARG A 116 -22.79 0.62 5.13
C ARG A 116 -22.60 1.39 3.81
N GLU A 117 -22.65 2.73 3.87
CA GLU A 117 -22.42 3.62 2.73
C GLU A 117 -20.98 3.46 2.20
N LYS A 118 -19.97 3.48 3.09
CA LYS A 118 -18.56 3.18 2.76
C LYS A 118 -18.39 1.82 2.06
N LYS A 119 -19.08 0.78 2.56
CA LYS A 119 -19.05 -0.55 1.93
C LYS A 119 -19.70 -0.54 0.55
N SER A 120 -20.79 0.21 0.36
CA SER A 120 -21.46 0.40 -0.93
C SER A 120 -20.54 1.09 -1.94
N VAL A 121 -19.97 2.24 -1.57
CA VAL A 121 -18.99 2.99 -2.37
C VAL A 121 -17.82 2.09 -2.79
N ARG A 122 -17.25 1.32 -1.84
CA ARG A 122 -16.18 0.37 -2.15
C ARG A 122 -16.63 -0.72 -3.14
N LYS A 123 -17.88 -1.19 -3.09
CA LYS A 123 -18.40 -2.15 -4.06
C LYS A 123 -18.56 -1.52 -5.45
N GLN A 124 -19.03 -0.28 -5.55
CA GLN A 124 -19.16 0.46 -6.81
C GLN A 124 -17.78 0.68 -7.46
N ILE A 125 -16.79 1.18 -6.71
CA ILE A 125 -15.41 1.36 -7.20
C ILE A 125 -14.80 0.05 -7.69
N ASN A 126 -15.09 -1.06 -7.02
CA ASN A 126 -14.62 -2.38 -7.44
C ASN A 126 -15.37 -2.98 -8.64
N GLY A 127 -16.41 -2.29 -9.15
CA GLY A 127 -17.27 -2.78 -10.24
C GLY A 127 -18.19 -3.93 -9.83
N LYS A 128 -18.43 -4.14 -8.53
CA LYS A 128 -19.34 -5.18 -8.02
C LYS A 128 -20.81 -4.76 -8.03
N VAL A 129 -21.08 -3.46 -8.12
CA VAL A 129 -22.41 -2.85 -8.14
C VAL A 129 -22.36 -1.70 -9.15
N LYS A 130 -23.49 -1.44 -9.84
CA LYS A 130 -23.59 -0.28 -10.75
C LYS A 130 -23.35 1.02 -9.97
N PRO A 131 -22.62 2.00 -10.53
CA PRO A 131 -22.42 3.30 -9.90
C PRO A 131 -23.76 3.99 -9.69
N ASP A 132 -23.94 4.61 -8.54
CA ASP A 132 -25.08 5.48 -8.29
C ASP A 132 -24.84 6.81 -9.02
N THR A 133 -25.76 7.19 -9.91
CA THR A 133 -25.64 8.41 -10.71
C THR A 133 -25.79 9.67 -9.87
N GLU A 134 -26.58 9.61 -8.79
CA GLU A 134 -26.85 10.78 -7.93
C GLU A 134 -25.60 11.19 -7.13
N HIS A 135 -24.82 10.20 -6.70
CA HIS A 135 -23.62 10.42 -5.87
C HIS A 135 -22.31 10.16 -6.62
N LEU A 136 -22.37 10.07 -7.95
CA LEU A 136 -21.22 9.73 -8.79
C LEU A 136 -19.99 10.64 -8.54
N PRO A 137 -20.12 11.98 -8.45
CA PRO A 137 -18.97 12.86 -8.21
C PRO A 137 -18.26 12.55 -6.88
N VAL A 138 -19.04 12.27 -5.83
CA VAL A 138 -18.50 11.90 -4.50
C VAL A 138 -17.76 10.57 -4.57
N VAL A 139 -18.32 9.58 -5.27
CA VAL A 139 -17.69 8.26 -5.45
C VAL A 139 -16.39 8.37 -6.25
N VAL A 140 -16.35 9.21 -7.29
CA VAL A 140 -15.13 9.51 -8.07
C VAL A 140 -14.07 10.19 -7.20
N ALA A 141 -14.45 11.21 -6.42
CA ALA A 141 -13.54 11.88 -5.50
C ALA A 141 -12.95 10.91 -4.44
N ILE A 142 -13.78 10.02 -3.89
CA ILE A 142 -13.31 8.96 -2.98
C ILE A 142 -12.35 7.99 -3.69
N ALA A 143 -12.62 7.63 -4.95
CA ALA A 143 -11.72 6.79 -5.74
C ALA A 143 -10.36 7.48 -5.98
N ASN A 144 -10.37 8.78 -6.30
CA ASN A 144 -9.16 9.60 -6.45
C ASN A 144 -8.38 9.66 -5.12
N GLN A 145 -9.02 10.01 -4.02
CA GLN A 145 -8.36 10.06 -2.71
C GLN A 145 -7.76 8.69 -2.30
N ASN A 146 -8.49 7.59 -2.51
CA ASN A 146 -7.96 6.25 -2.24
C ASN A 146 -6.73 5.93 -3.10
N ARG A 147 -6.75 6.36 -4.37
CA ARG A 147 -5.63 6.21 -5.29
C ARG A 147 -4.41 6.98 -4.76
N HIS A 148 -4.57 8.23 -4.34
CA HIS A 148 -3.49 9.03 -3.74
C HIS A 148 -2.97 8.46 -2.42
N ALA A 149 -3.87 8.08 -1.50
CA ALA A 149 -3.50 7.49 -0.21
C ALA A 149 -2.69 6.20 -0.40
N THR A 150 -3.06 5.37 -1.37
CA THR A 150 -2.31 4.15 -1.73
C THR A 150 -0.87 4.48 -2.14
N LEU A 151 -0.63 5.62 -2.79
CA LEU A 151 0.71 6.07 -3.17
C LEU A 151 1.51 6.57 -1.99
N GLY A 152 0.90 7.34 -1.09
CA GLY A 152 1.56 7.83 0.11
C GLY A 152 1.99 6.70 1.04
N ILE A 153 1.24 5.60 1.06
CA ILE A 153 1.48 4.44 1.91
C ILE A 153 2.52 3.47 1.33
N ALA A 154 2.70 3.42 0.00
CA ALA A 154 3.58 2.45 -0.65
C ALA A 154 5.05 2.46 -0.15
N PRO A 155 5.71 3.61 0.05
CA PRO A 155 7.07 3.63 0.58
C PRO A 155 7.18 3.11 2.02
N ILE A 156 6.15 3.35 2.84
CA ILE A 156 6.11 2.85 4.23
C ILE A 156 6.04 1.32 4.23
N TYR A 157 5.24 0.74 3.34
CA TYR A 157 5.19 -0.71 3.15
C TYR A 157 6.51 -1.28 2.65
N ALA A 158 7.17 -0.62 1.69
CA ALA A 158 8.47 -1.03 1.19
C ALA A 158 9.53 -1.05 2.32
N ALA A 159 9.55 -0.01 3.15
CA ALA A 159 10.43 0.06 4.31
C ALA A 159 10.18 -1.06 5.33
N ALA A 160 8.90 -1.36 5.63
CA ALA A 160 8.53 -2.45 6.53
C ALA A 160 8.98 -3.82 6.01
N VAL A 161 8.87 -4.07 4.70
CA VAL A 161 9.36 -5.29 4.07
C VAL A 161 10.88 -5.41 4.16
N LEU A 162 11.61 -4.33 3.85
CA LEU A 162 13.06 -4.32 3.93
C LEU A 162 13.56 -4.55 5.36
N LEU A 163 12.86 -3.99 6.35
CA LEU A 163 13.16 -4.23 7.75
C LEU A 163 12.92 -5.70 8.14
N ALA A 164 11.80 -6.30 7.71
CA ALA A 164 11.51 -7.71 7.96
C ALA A 164 12.52 -8.66 7.30
N ILE A 165 13.04 -8.30 6.11
CA ILE A 165 14.12 -9.05 5.45
C ILE A 165 15.42 -8.91 6.28
N ALA A 166 15.75 -7.71 6.75
CA ALA A 166 16.95 -7.48 7.54
C ALA A 166 16.93 -8.30 8.84
N THR A 167 15.79 -8.37 9.53
CA THR A 167 15.64 -9.18 10.76
C THR A 167 15.75 -10.67 10.45
N ALA A 168 15.23 -11.13 9.31
CA ALA A 168 15.35 -12.52 8.86
C ALA A 168 16.73 -12.97 8.48
N VAL A 169 17.51 -12.08 7.88
CA VAL A 169 18.91 -12.37 7.62
C VAL A 169 19.69 -12.43 8.94
N GLY A 170 19.35 -11.63 9.95
CA GLY A 170 20.06 -11.60 11.22
C GLY A 170 19.72 -12.73 12.20
N SER A 171 18.63 -13.48 11.98
CA SER A 171 18.21 -14.56 12.88
C SER A 171 18.84 -15.90 12.48
N ASN A 172 19.41 -16.63 13.43
CA ASN A 172 19.94 -17.99 13.19
C ASN A 172 18.93 -19.09 13.56
N GLU A 173 17.82 -18.73 14.22
CA GLU A 173 16.78 -19.67 14.59
C GLU A 173 15.82 -19.93 13.42
N LEU A 174 15.66 -21.21 13.07
CA LEU A 174 14.77 -21.65 11.99
C LEU A 174 13.32 -21.20 12.21
N LEU A 175 12.86 -21.16 13.47
CA LEU A 175 11.51 -20.71 13.82
C LEU A 175 11.32 -19.22 13.51
N ILE A 176 12.31 -18.38 13.83
CA ILE A 176 12.28 -16.94 13.54
C ILE A 176 12.28 -16.72 12.02
N LYS A 177 13.14 -17.45 11.29
CA LYS A 177 13.15 -17.40 9.81
C LYS A 177 11.80 -17.80 9.19
N LEU A 178 11.17 -18.88 9.65
CA LEU A 178 9.86 -19.31 9.16
C LEU A 178 8.76 -18.29 9.47
N LEU A 179 8.78 -17.71 10.67
CA LEU A 179 7.83 -16.67 11.07
C LEU A 179 7.98 -15.43 10.17
N GLU A 180 9.20 -14.97 9.95
CA GLU A 180 9.48 -13.81 9.11
C GLU A 180 9.18 -14.08 7.63
N LEU A 181 9.43 -15.29 7.15
CA LEU A 181 9.00 -15.73 5.83
C LEU A 181 7.49 -15.61 5.69
N GLY A 182 6.72 -16.10 6.68
CA GLY A 182 5.27 -15.96 6.74
C GLY A 182 4.80 -14.51 6.76
N VAL A 183 5.42 -13.67 7.59
CA VAL A 183 5.14 -12.22 7.63
C VAL A 183 5.43 -11.57 6.28
N SER A 184 6.54 -11.92 5.64
CA SER A 184 6.95 -11.36 4.36
C SER A 184 5.98 -11.73 3.22
N VAL A 185 5.44 -12.95 3.22
CA VAL A 185 4.37 -13.36 2.30
C VAL A 185 3.10 -12.54 2.53
N LEU A 186 2.73 -12.27 3.78
CA LEU A 186 1.59 -11.40 4.11
C LEU A 186 1.78 -10.00 3.50
N PHE A 187 2.99 -9.43 3.60
CA PHE A 187 3.31 -8.13 3.00
C PHE A 187 3.18 -8.15 1.47
N VAL A 188 3.64 -9.22 0.80
CA VAL A 188 3.47 -9.39 -0.65
C VAL A 188 1.98 -9.42 -1.02
N VAL A 189 1.17 -10.19 -0.28
CA VAL A 189 -0.29 -10.24 -0.50
C VAL A 189 -0.92 -8.86 -0.36
N VAL A 190 -0.54 -8.09 0.67
CA VAL A 190 -1.04 -6.72 0.85
C VAL A 190 -0.58 -5.80 -0.28
N ALA A 191 0.67 -5.88 -0.72
CA ALA A 191 1.18 -5.09 -1.83
C ALA A 191 0.42 -5.38 -3.13
N VAL A 192 0.18 -6.66 -3.45
CA VAL A 192 -0.64 -7.06 -4.60
C VAL A 192 -2.06 -6.52 -4.48
N GLN A 193 -2.67 -6.61 -3.28
CA GLN A 193 -3.99 -6.04 -3.04
C GLN A 193 -4.02 -4.53 -3.27
N LEU A 194 -3.01 -3.78 -2.80
CA LEU A 194 -2.88 -2.34 -3.02
C LEU A 194 -2.80 -2.00 -4.52
N VAL A 195 -1.99 -2.74 -5.29
CA VAL A 195 -1.91 -2.57 -6.75
C VAL A 195 -3.25 -2.87 -7.43
N VAL A 196 -3.93 -3.94 -7.03
CA VAL A 196 -5.25 -4.28 -7.56
C VAL A 196 -6.28 -3.20 -7.22
N PHE A 197 -6.28 -2.68 -6.00
CA PHE A 197 -7.15 -1.57 -5.58
C PHE A 197 -6.84 -0.30 -6.39
N TYR A 198 -5.57 0.04 -6.55
CA TYR A 198 -5.13 1.17 -7.36
C TYR A 198 -5.62 1.06 -8.81
N ARG A 199 -5.46 -0.11 -9.44
CA ARG A 199 -5.93 -0.35 -10.82
C ARG A 199 -7.46 -0.32 -10.93
N LYS A 200 -8.19 -0.83 -9.93
CA LYS A 200 -9.66 -0.79 -9.92
C LYS A 200 -10.16 0.65 -9.77
N ALA A 201 -9.60 1.42 -8.83
CA ALA A 201 -9.90 2.84 -8.67
C ALA A 201 -9.60 3.61 -9.96
N GLY A 202 -8.42 3.42 -10.57
CA GLY A 202 -8.05 4.05 -11.84
C GLY A 202 -9.04 3.74 -12.97
N ARG A 203 -9.42 2.46 -13.15
CA ARG A 203 -10.43 2.08 -14.16
C ARG A 203 -11.81 2.69 -13.89
N PHE A 204 -12.19 2.87 -12.63
CA PHE A 204 -13.45 3.52 -12.26
C PHE A 204 -13.42 5.00 -12.63
N ILE A 205 -12.34 5.71 -12.28
CA ILE A 205 -12.13 7.12 -12.62
C ILE A 205 -12.09 7.31 -14.14
N ASP A 206 -11.36 6.47 -14.88
CA ASP A 206 -11.28 6.57 -16.35
C ASP A 206 -12.65 6.43 -17.03
N ARG A 207 -13.58 5.67 -16.43
CA ARG A 207 -14.93 5.43 -16.98
C ARG A 207 -15.95 6.49 -16.56
N HIS A 208 -15.83 7.04 -15.37
CA HIS A 208 -16.86 7.88 -14.75
C HIS A 208 -16.41 9.30 -14.43
N GLY A 209 -15.11 9.59 -14.45
CA GLY A 209 -14.53 10.90 -14.12
C GLY A 209 -14.86 12.01 -15.13
N ARG A 210 -15.11 11.65 -16.41
CA ARG A 210 -15.58 12.62 -17.42
C ARG A 210 -17.07 12.96 -17.32
N GLN A 211 -17.84 12.18 -16.56
CA GLN A 211 -19.27 12.42 -16.34
C GLN A 211 -19.52 13.27 -15.09
N SER A 212 -18.47 13.54 -14.31
CA SER A 212 -18.52 14.28 -13.04
C SER A 212 -17.85 15.65 -13.10
N ALA A 213 -17.31 16.04 -14.27
CA ALA A 213 -16.78 17.37 -14.56
C ALA A 213 -17.79 18.14 -15.42
#